data_AF-A0A925SNH3-F1
#
_entry.id   AF-A0A925SNH3-F1
#
_cell.length_a   1.000
_cell.length_b   1.000
_cell.length_c   1.000
_cell.angle_alpha   90.00
_cell.angle_beta   90.00
_cell.angle_gamma   90.00
#
_symmetry.space_group_name_H-M   'P 1'
#
loop_
_entity.id
_entity.type
_entity.pdbx_description
1 polymer ?
#
loop_
_entity_poly.entity_id
_entity_poly.type
_entity_poly.pdbx_seq_one_letter_code
_entity_poly.pdbx_strand_id
1 'polypeptide(L)'
;MTTSWSFDDVDLVQLDILASRLALLLNTGDVIALSGPLGAGKTTFARALVTRLGGESEVPSPTFALMQRYETPRLTLTHCDFYRLEPSELGELGLDDAVSEGAVIVEWPERALGWLPEDRLDVALDETATPDRRRIVLTGHGNWAERFKRLRALAAFLDRTPYAEAGARYLQGDASTRSYARLVLPDRSAILMNSPRQPDGPPIRDGKPYSALVHLAEEVTPFVAVAGALRERGLSAPAIYAFDLDRGFLILEDLGDRVFGSEVRRGRPLGELWGPAVDVLAALALEGPGDLLPVEGHAPYRLPSFDAAAMLTEASLLIDWFWPALHGKETPPALAEEFAALWRPLLAQAEKADLGWV
;
A
#
# COMPACT_ATOMS: atom_id res chain seq x y z
N MET A 1 20.74 2.14 10.20
CA MET A 1 20.95 3.22 9.21
C MET A 1 20.00 4.37 9.54
N THR A 2 20.37 5.62 9.24
CA THR A 2 19.55 6.81 9.57
C THR A 2 19.33 7.65 8.31
N THR A 3 18.14 8.22 8.13
CA THR A 3 17.82 9.14 7.01
C THR A 3 16.99 10.31 7.52
N SER A 4 17.36 11.53 7.14
CA SER A 4 16.68 12.75 7.60
C SER A 4 16.09 13.56 6.44
N TRP A 5 14.98 14.27 6.70
CA TRP A 5 14.31 15.16 5.77
C TRP A 5 13.74 16.37 6.51
N SER A 6 14.15 17.58 6.10
CA SER A 6 13.71 18.86 6.66
C SER A 6 12.66 19.52 5.78
N PHE A 7 11.67 20.12 6.42
CA PHE A 7 10.68 21.02 5.85
C PHE A 7 10.75 22.34 6.60
N ASP A 8 10.88 23.42 5.87
CA ASP A 8 10.85 24.77 6.43
C ASP A 8 9.50 25.42 6.09
N ASP A 9 9.09 26.38 6.91
CA ASP A 9 7.88 27.18 6.70
C ASP A 9 6.56 26.38 6.59
N VAL A 10 6.43 25.33 7.40
CA VAL A 10 5.26 24.43 7.41
C VAL A 10 4.09 25.07 8.16
N ASP A 11 2.96 25.31 7.48
CA ASP A 11 1.68 25.65 8.12
C ASP A 11 0.84 24.42 8.50
N LEU A 12 -0.36 24.67 9.04
CA LEU A 12 -1.30 23.61 9.42
C LEU A 12 -1.78 22.76 8.24
N VAL A 13 -1.91 23.32 7.04
CA VAL A 13 -2.34 22.57 5.84
C VAL A 13 -1.23 21.62 5.43
N GLN A 14 0.00 22.11 5.36
CA GLN A 14 1.18 21.31 5.03
C GLN A 14 1.48 20.25 6.10
N LEU A 15 1.30 20.58 7.38
CA LEU A 15 1.42 19.63 8.49
C LEU A 15 0.40 18.51 8.38
N ASP A 16 -0.84 18.83 8.05
CA ASP A 16 -1.91 17.85 7.87
C ASP A 16 -1.66 16.93 6.65
N ILE A 17 -1.18 17.49 5.54
CA ILE A 17 -0.75 16.71 4.37
C ILE A 17 0.40 15.77 4.76
N LEU A 18 1.41 16.27 5.48
CA LEU A 18 2.55 15.47 5.94
C LEU A 18 2.09 14.32 6.85
N ALA A 19 1.24 14.61 7.83
CA ALA A 19 0.66 13.62 8.72
C ALA A 19 -0.14 12.58 7.94
N SER A 20 -0.92 12.99 6.93
CA SER A 20 -1.69 12.08 6.09
C SER A 20 -0.82 11.10 5.30
N ARG A 21 0.34 11.56 4.82
CA ARG A 21 1.31 10.72 4.09
C ARG A 21 2.05 9.78 5.03
N LEU A 22 2.43 10.25 6.22
CA LEU A 22 3.03 9.40 7.25
C LEU A 22 2.05 8.35 7.76
N ALA A 23 0.78 8.70 7.91
CA ALA A 23 -0.28 7.76 8.26
C ALA A 23 -0.34 6.59 7.28
N LEU A 24 0.00 6.74 5.99
CA LEU A 24 0.03 5.61 5.06
C LEU A 24 1.09 4.56 5.41
N LEU A 25 2.18 4.95 6.08
CA LEU A 25 3.35 4.10 6.31
C LEU A 25 3.40 3.43 7.70
N LEU A 26 2.52 3.85 8.61
CA LEU A 26 2.50 3.33 9.98
C LEU A 26 2.09 1.85 10.02
N ASN A 27 2.81 1.06 10.80
CA ASN A 27 2.50 -0.33 11.09
C ASN A 27 2.45 -0.54 12.60
N THR A 28 1.81 -1.63 13.02
CA THR A 28 1.97 -2.15 14.38
C THR A 28 3.45 -2.36 14.68
N GLY A 29 3.90 -1.97 15.87
CA GLY A 29 5.30 -1.97 16.28
C GLY A 29 6.02 -0.64 16.10
N ASP A 30 5.41 0.36 15.44
CA ASP A 30 6.09 1.63 15.17
C ASP A 30 6.09 2.59 16.37
N VAL A 31 7.21 3.27 16.58
CA VAL A 31 7.34 4.38 17.55
C VAL A 31 7.66 5.69 16.84
N ILE A 32 6.91 6.74 17.17
CA ILE A 32 7.06 8.11 16.67
C ILE A 32 7.41 9.03 17.83
N ALA A 33 8.65 9.52 17.87
CA ALA A 33 9.16 10.39 18.91
C ALA A 33 9.03 11.87 18.51
N LEU A 34 8.17 12.63 19.19
CA LEU A 34 7.91 14.05 18.94
C LEU A 34 8.70 14.93 19.91
N SER A 35 9.65 15.68 19.37
CA SER A 35 10.52 16.60 20.14
C SER A 35 10.33 18.06 19.69
N GLY A 36 10.64 18.99 20.58
CA GLY A 36 10.51 20.43 20.33
C GLY A 36 10.08 21.20 21.57
N PRO A 37 10.25 22.54 21.58
CA PRO A 37 9.89 23.36 22.73
C PRO A 37 8.39 23.30 23.08
N LEU A 38 8.02 23.85 24.24
CA LEU A 38 6.63 24.02 24.61
C LEU A 38 5.93 24.91 23.57
N GLY A 39 4.78 24.50 23.05
CA GLY A 39 4.07 25.23 21.99
C GLY A 39 4.55 24.95 20.55
N ALA A 40 5.56 24.08 20.37
CA ALA A 40 6.06 23.73 19.04
C ALA A 40 5.01 23.03 18.13
N GLY A 41 3.94 22.49 18.71
CA GLY A 41 2.86 21.82 17.97
C GLY A 41 2.94 20.28 17.96
N LYS A 42 3.65 19.68 18.92
CA LYS A 42 3.73 18.21 19.09
C LYS A 42 2.34 17.55 19.16
N THR A 43 1.47 18.00 20.06
CA THR A 43 0.09 17.53 20.17
C THR A 43 -0.74 17.79 18.91
N THR A 44 -0.49 18.90 18.21
CA THR A 44 -1.14 19.21 16.92
C THR A 44 -0.77 18.17 15.86
N PHE A 45 0.52 17.79 15.80
CA PHE A 45 0.99 16.73 14.92
C PHE A 45 0.39 15.36 15.29
N ALA A 46 0.37 15.02 16.58
CA ALA A 46 -0.24 13.78 17.07
C ALA A 46 -1.72 13.69 16.67
N ARG A 47 -2.48 14.78 16.87
CA ARG A 47 -3.88 14.88 16.47
C ARG A 47 -4.08 14.68 14.98
N ALA A 48 -3.25 15.34 14.15
CA ALA A 48 -3.33 15.20 12.71
C ALA A 48 -3.10 13.73 12.31
N LEU A 49 -2.11 13.05 12.91
CA LEU A 49 -1.82 11.65 12.62
C LEU A 49 -2.98 10.71 13.01
N VAL A 50 -3.52 10.84 14.22
CA VAL A 50 -4.71 10.07 14.68
C VAL A 50 -5.88 10.29 13.74
N THR A 51 -6.20 11.54 13.42
CA THR A 51 -7.32 11.90 12.55
C THR A 51 -7.14 11.30 11.15
N ARG A 52 -5.92 11.31 10.60
CA ARG A 52 -5.64 10.78 9.26
C ARG A 52 -5.60 9.25 9.19
N LEU A 53 -5.40 8.59 10.32
CA LEU A 53 -5.65 7.16 10.45
C LEU A 53 -7.14 6.81 10.55
N GLY A 54 -8.04 7.80 10.68
CA GLY A 54 -9.47 7.59 10.84
C GLY A 54 -9.92 7.43 12.30
N GLY A 55 -9.08 7.84 13.26
CA GLY A 55 -9.44 7.93 14.68
C GLY A 55 -10.27 9.17 15.00
N GLU A 56 -10.54 9.37 16.29
CA GLU A 56 -11.30 10.51 16.80
C GLU A 56 -10.60 11.85 16.52
N SER A 57 -11.38 12.91 16.29
CA SER A 57 -10.85 14.26 16.05
C SER A 57 -10.39 14.98 17.31
N GLU A 58 -10.87 14.54 18.49
CA GLU A 58 -10.51 15.14 19.77
C GLU A 58 -9.32 14.40 20.39
N VAL A 59 -8.13 14.93 20.13
CA VAL A 59 -6.86 14.40 20.65
C VAL A 59 -6.22 15.48 21.54
N PRO A 60 -6.55 15.54 22.84
CA PRO A 60 -5.92 16.45 23.78
C PRO A 60 -4.50 15.97 24.14
N SER A 61 -3.70 16.83 24.78
CA SER A 61 -2.39 16.41 25.31
C SER A 61 -2.61 15.49 26.51
N PRO A 62 -2.08 14.26 26.52
CA PRO A 62 -2.26 13.34 27.64
C PRO A 62 -1.32 13.66 28.81
N THR A 63 -0.89 14.91 29.02
CA THR A 63 0.13 15.29 30.02
C THR A 63 -0.18 14.80 31.44
N PHE A 64 -1.46 14.69 31.82
CA PHE A 64 -1.88 14.18 33.13
C PHE A 64 -2.19 12.68 33.13
N ALA A 65 -2.71 12.15 32.02
CA ALA A 65 -2.99 10.73 31.87
C ALA A 65 -1.73 9.91 31.54
N LEU A 66 -0.66 10.60 31.13
CA LEU A 66 0.58 10.11 30.51
C LEU A 66 0.38 9.36 29.20
N MET A 67 -0.71 8.61 29.05
CA MET A 67 -1.05 7.81 27.87
C MET A 67 -2.55 7.89 27.56
N GLN A 68 -2.88 7.95 26.28
CA GLN A 68 -4.25 7.81 25.77
C GLN A 68 -4.26 6.96 24.51
N ARG A 69 -5.23 6.05 24.39
CA ARG A 69 -5.38 5.14 23.25
C ARG A 69 -6.48 5.62 22.31
N TYR A 70 -6.22 5.50 21.02
CA TYR A 70 -7.15 5.83 19.94
C TYR A 70 -7.29 4.64 19.01
N GLU A 71 -8.51 4.10 18.92
CA GLU A 71 -8.81 3.05 17.94
C GLU A 71 -8.93 3.67 16.55
N THR A 72 -8.29 3.03 15.58
CA THR A 72 -8.41 3.40 14.17
C THR A 72 -8.72 2.15 13.34
N PRO A 73 -9.28 2.28 12.13
CA PRO A 73 -9.59 1.13 11.29
C PRO A 73 -8.41 0.21 10.97
N ARG A 74 -7.16 0.67 11.10
CA ARG A 74 -5.97 -0.10 10.72
C ARG A 74 -5.12 -0.57 11.89
N LEU A 75 -4.97 0.25 12.93
CA LEU A 75 -4.17 -0.05 14.12
C LEU A 75 -4.61 0.82 15.30
N THR A 76 -4.33 0.39 16.52
CA THR A 76 -4.51 1.23 17.70
C THR A 76 -3.32 2.20 17.80
N LEU A 77 -3.58 3.49 18.02
CA LEU A 77 -2.53 4.49 18.23
C LEU A 77 -2.53 4.92 19.69
N THR A 78 -1.41 4.73 20.38
CA THR A 78 -1.23 5.18 21.76
C THR A 78 -0.43 6.47 21.77
N HIS A 79 -1.03 7.56 22.25
CA HIS A 79 -0.37 8.86 22.40
C HIS A 79 0.10 9.03 23.83
N CYS A 80 1.39 9.22 23.98
CA CYS A 80 2.07 9.42 25.25
C CYS A 80 2.64 10.84 25.34
N ASP A 81 2.58 11.44 26.53
CA ASP A 81 3.22 12.72 26.83
C ASP A 81 4.01 12.60 28.13
N PHE A 82 5.34 12.58 28.00
CA PHE A 82 6.26 12.34 29.11
C PHE A 82 6.79 13.63 29.74
N TYR A 83 6.20 14.79 29.47
CA TYR A 83 6.64 16.06 30.05
C TYR A 83 6.77 16.02 31.58
N ARG A 84 5.88 15.25 32.25
CA ARG A 84 5.83 15.08 33.71
C ARG A 84 6.28 13.70 34.20
N LEU A 85 6.77 12.85 33.30
CA LEU A 85 7.18 11.49 33.67
C LEU A 85 8.48 11.53 34.49
N GLU A 86 8.48 10.83 35.61
CA GLU A 86 9.71 10.55 36.34
C GLU A 86 10.37 9.27 35.79
N PRO A 87 11.71 9.20 35.66
CA PRO A 87 12.38 8.04 35.04
C PRO A 87 12.07 6.69 35.69
N SER A 88 11.74 6.67 36.99
CA SER A 88 11.36 5.45 37.72
C SER A 88 10.01 4.88 37.30
N GLU A 89 9.11 5.70 36.75
CA GLU A 89 7.74 5.31 36.40
C GLU A 89 7.65 4.70 34.98
N LEU A 90 8.71 4.85 34.17
CA LEU A 90 8.72 4.43 32.76
C LEU A 90 8.40 2.94 32.57
N GLY A 91 8.90 2.08 33.46
CA GLY A 91 8.67 0.64 33.39
C GLY A 91 7.24 0.20 33.75
N GLU A 92 6.43 1.08 34.35
CA GLU A 92 5.06 0.77 34.78
C GLU A 92 4.00 1.16 33.75
N LEU A 93 4.40 1.89 32.69
CA LEU A 93 3.48 2.44 31.69
C LEU A 93 2.94 1.41 30.68
N GLY A 94 3.51 0.21 30.60
CA GLY A 94 3.06 -0.81 29.65
C GLY A 94 3.30 -0.43 28.18
N LEU A 95 4.40 0.28 27.90
CA LEU A 95 4.73 0.75 26.55
C LEU A 95 5.02 -0.39 25.57
N ASP A 96 5.63 -1.47 26.04
CA ASP A 96 5.94 -2.63 25.20
C ASP A 96 4.65 -3.31 24.69
N ASP A 97 3.64 -3.42 25.56
CA ASP A 97 2.32 -3.93 25.17
C ASP A 97 1.68 -2.99 24.13
N ALA A 98 1.72 -1.67 24.38
CA ALA A 98 1.17 -0.68 23.47
C ALA A 98 1.82 -0.69 22.07
N VAL A 99 3.14 -0.95 22.00
CA VAL A 99 3.87 -1.13 20.73
C VAL A 99 3.48 -2.45 20.06
N SER A 100 3.30 -3.52 20.83
CA SER A 100 2.92 -4.83 20.28
C SER A 100 1.49 -4.87 19.72
N GLU A 101 0.59 -4.08 20.30
CA GLU A 101 -0.83 -3.98 19.92
C GLU A 101 -1.09 -2.94 18.82
N GLY A 102 -0.18 -1.98 18.62
CA GLY A 102 -0.41 -0.85 17.74
C GLY A 102 0.85 -0.02 17.45
N ALA A 103 0.70 1.30 17.34
CA ALA A 103 1.82 2.22 17.21
C ALA A 103 1.78 3.26 18.34
N VAL A 104 2.95 3.78 18.71
CA VAL A 104 3.08 4.69 19.86
C VAL A 104 3.67 6.03 19.43
N ILE A 105 2.97 7.12 19.75
CA ILE A 105 3.48 8.48 19.67
C ILE A 105 4.00 8.88 21.04
N VAL A 106 5.23 9.38 21.13
CA VAL A 106 5.83 9.86 22.38
C VAL A 106 6.21 11.33 22.26
N GLU A 107 5.49 12.20 22.96
CA GLU A 107 5.97 13.56 23.21
C GLU A 107 6.99 13.59 24.34
N TRP A 108 7.99 14.46 24.20
CA TRP A 108 9.13 14.58 25.13
C TRP A 108 9.94 13.27 25.26
N PRO A 109 10.38 12.69 24.13
CA PRO A 109 11.09 11.40 24.09
C PRO A 109 12.39 11.39 24.91
N GLU A 110 12.99 12.56 25.17
CA GLU A 110 14.17 12.72 26.04
C GLU A 110 13.94 12.23 27.48
N ARG A 111 12.69 12.12 27.92
CA ARG A 111 12.32 11.56 29.24
C ARG A 111 12.25 10.03 29.24
N ALA A 112 12.31 9.39 28.07
CA ALA A 112 12.20 7.95 27.89
C ALA A 112 13.34 7.37 27.03
N LEU A 113 14.52 8.00 27.03
CA LEU A 113 15.67 7.57 26.21
C LEU A 113 16.08 6.11 26.43
N GLY A 114 15.90 5.59 27.66
CA GLY A 114 16.22 4.19 27.99
C GLY A 114 15.26 3.16 27.39
N TRP A 115 14.12 3.59 26.85
CA TRP A 115 13.09 2.73 26.25
C TRP A 115 12.97 2.87 24.73
N LEU A 116 13.35 4.02 24.14
CA LEU A 116 13.16 4.26 22.71
C LEU A 116 13.82 3.15 21.86
N PRO A 117 13.06 2.47 20.98
CA PRO A 117 13.59 1.39 20.17
C PRO A 117 14.57 1.90 19.10
N GLU A 118 15.40 1.00 18.58
CA GLU A 118 16.31 1.31 17.45
C GLU A 118 15.54 1.67 16.17
N ASP A 119 14.43 0.96 15.92
CA ASP A 119 13.49 1.22 14.83
C ASP A 119 12.47 2.27 15.26
N ARG A 120 12.65 3.53 14.84
CA ARG A 120 11.71 4.61 15.17
C ARG A 120 11.78 5.79 14.19
N LEU A 121 10.78 6.64 14.26
CA LEU A 121 10.74 7.93 13.59
C LEU A 121 10.83 9.07 14.61
N ASP A 122 11.90 9.86 14.55
CA ASP A 122 12.01 11.11 15.30
C ASP A 122 11.46 12.29 14.47
N VAL A 123 10.51 13.03 15.04
CA VAL A 123 9.92 14.26 14.49
C VAL A 123 10.32 15.42 15.39
N ALA A 124 11.23 16.26 14.93
CA ALA A 124 11.57 17.50 15.62
C ALA A 124 10.76 18.66 15.03
N LEU A 125 10.06 19.40 15.90
CA LEU A 125 9.31 20.59 15.55
C LEU A 125 9.96 21.81 16.21
N ASP A 126 10.34 22.80 15.40
CA ASP A 126 10.91 24.06 15.86
C ASP A 126 10.09 25.26 15.38
N GLU A 127 10.12 26.32 16.19
CA GLU A 127 9.56 27.61 15.81
C GLU A 127 10.39 28.24 14.69
N THR A 128 9.72 29.05 13.87
CA THR A 128 10.37 29.86 12.83
C THR A 128 10.19 31.34 13.15
N ALA A 129 10.79 32.22 12.34
CA ALA A 129 10.53 33.66 12.46
C ALA A 129 9.06 34.04 12.23
N THR A 130 8.28 33.17 11.58
CA THR A 130 6.84 33.37 11.33
C THR A 130 6.03 32.60 12.38
N PRO A 131 5.19 33.28 13.21
CA PRO A 131 4.54 32.67 14.38
C PRO A 131 3.71 31.40 14.13
N ASP A 132 3.08 31.29 12.95
CA ASP A 132 2.19 30.17 12.59
C ASP A 132 2.86 29.12 11.70
N ARG A 133 4.19 29.20 11.58
CA ARG A 133 4.98 28.32 10.72
C ARG A 133 5.98 27.55 11.56
N ARG A 134 6.23 26.30 11.16
CA ARG A 134 7.16 25.40 11.84
C ARG A 134 8.23 24.91 10.90
N ARG A 135 9.42 24.70 11.45
CA ARG A 135 10.40 23.83 10.84
C ARG A 135 10.17 22.42 11.38
N ILE A 136 10.03 21.45 10.48
CA ILE A 136 9.84 20.05 10.84
C ILE A 136 10.99 19.24 10.27
N VAL A 137 11.68 18.48 11.12
CA VAL A 137 12.73 17.56 10.70
C VAL A 137 12.30 16.14 11.05
N LEU A 138 12.16 15.31 10.04
CA LEU A 138 11.88 13.89 10.18
C LEU A 138 13.18 13.10 10.09
N THR A 139 13.43 12.21 11.04
CA THR A 139 14.60 11.34 11.06
C THR A 139 14.17 9.90 11.30
N GLY A 140 14.28 9.07 10.27
CA GLY A 140 14.00 7.64 10.36
C GLY A 140 15.24 6.85 10.78
N HIS A 141 15.06 5.99 11.79
CA HIS A 141 16.09 5.05 12.27
C HIS A 141 15.69 3.61 11.95
N GLY A 142 16.69 2.79 11.66
CA GLY A 142 16.48 1.36 11.39
C GLY A 142 15.54 1.13 10.21
N ASN A 143 14.46 0.36 10.40
CA ASN A 143 13.48 0.05 9.33
C ASN A 143 12.81 1.31 8.73
N TRP A 144 12.71 2.39 9.50
CA TRP A 144 12.11 3.64 9.04
C TRP A 144 12.95 4.29 7.95
N ALA A 145 14.28 4.09 7.92
CA ALA A 145 15.13 4.72 6.91
C ALA A 145 14.71 4.37 5.48
N GLU A 146 14.35 3.10 5.21
CA GLU A 146 13.86 2.67 3.90
C GLU A 146 12.43 3.18 3.62
N ARG A 147 11.54 3.15 4.62
CA ARG A 147 10.20 3.74 4.50
C ARG A 147 10.27 5.24 4.18
N PHE A 148 11.25 5.96 4.76
CA PHE A 148 11.51 7.37 4.48
C PHE A 148 11.98 7.63 3.06
N LYS A 149 12.91 6.80 2.55
CA LYS A 149 13.33 6.89 1.14
C LYS A 149 12.13 6.71 0.21
N ARG A 150 11.24 5.77 0.54
CA ARG A 150 10.00 5.55 -0.21
C ARG A 150 9.04 6.75 -0.12
N LEU A 151 8.87 7.34 1.06
CA LEU A 151 8.04 8.54 1.25
C LEU A 151 8.55 9.75 0.46
N ARG A 152 9.87 9.98 0.47
CA ARG A 152 10.48 11.06 -0.31
C ARG A 152 10.28 10.86 -1.81
N ALA A 153 10.40 9.62 -2.27
CA ALA A 153 10.12 9.25 -3.64
C ALA A 153 8.65 9.50 -4.03
N LEU A 154 7.72 9.14 -3.14
CA LEU A 154 6.30 9.40 -3.32
C LEU A 154 6.01 10.90 -3.37
N ALA A 155 6.57 11.69 -2.45
CA ALA A 155 6.39 13.15 -2.44
C ALA A 155 6.91 13.77 -3.75
N ALA A 156 8.13 13.42 -4.18
CA ALA A 156 8.69 13.91 -5.44
C ALA A 156 7.88 13.47 -6.68
N PHE A 157 7.18 12.33 -6.61
CA PHE A 157 6.21 11.94 -7.63
C PHE A 157 4.96 12.84 -7.57
N LEU A 158 4.34 13.00 -6.41
CA LEU A 158 3.13 13.82 -6.24
C LEU A 158 3.36 15.29 -6.59
N ASP A 159 4.53 15.85 -6.26
CA ASP A 159 4.90 17.26 -6.54
C ASP A 159 4.90 17.60 -8.03
N ARG A 160 5.02 16.58 -8.90
CA ARG A 160 4.94 16.71 -10.36
C ARG A 160 3.53 16.56 -10.91
N THR A 161 2.52 16.45 -10.04
CA THR A 161 1.13 16.19 -10.41
C THR A 161 0.21 17.23 -9.81
N PRO A 162 -1.03 17.36 -10.31
CA PRO A 162 -2.04 18.22 -9.71
C PRO A 162 -2.48 17.82 -8.28
N TYR A 163 -1.91 16.75 -7.70
CA TYR A 163 -2.18 16.24 -6.36
C TYR A 163 -1.04 16.49 -5.36
N ALA A 164 -0.10 17.39 -5.68
CA ALA A 164 1.01 17.79 -4.81
C ALA A 164 0.56 18.22 -3.40
N GLU A 165 -0.60 18.88 -3.30
CA GLU A 165 -1.18 19.35 -2.04
C GLU A 165 -2.37 18.50 -1.58
N ALA A 166 -2.60 17.34 -2.20
CA ALA A 166 -3.69 16.47 -1.79
C ALA A 166 -3.38 15.79 -0.45
N GLY A 167 -4.34 15.83 0.47
CA GLY A 167 -4.33 14.96 1.63
C GLY A 167 -4.59 13.52 1.20
N ALA A 168 -3.96 12.56 1.88
CA ALA A 168 -4.14 11.13 1.61
C ALA A 168 -5.03 10.48 2.66
N ARG A 169 -5.93 9.59 2.22
CA ARG A 169 -6.69 8.69 3.09
C ARG A 169 -6.38 7.26 2.72
N TYR A 170 -5.96 6.46 3.69
CA TYR A 170 -5.72 5.04 3.48
C TYR A 170 -6.98 4.37 2.92
N LEU A 171 -6.79 3.47 1.95
CA LEU A 171 -7.81 2.54 1.49
C LEU A 171 -7.37 1.13 1.82
N GLN A 172 -8.31 0.31 2.29
CA GLN A 172 -8.03 -1.10 2.54
C GLN A 172 -7.55 -1.75 1.23
N GLY A 173 -6.32 -2.27 1.27
CA GLY A 173 -5.74 -3.00 0.16
C GLY A 173 -6.43 -4.34 -0.10
N ASP A 174 -5.99 -5.01 -1.14
CA ASP A 174 -6.35 -6.39 -1.44
C ASP A 174 -5.31 -7.37 -0.85
N ALA A 175 -5.39 -8.64 -1.22
CA ALA A 175 -4.45 -9.67 -0.77
C ALA A 175 -3.05 -9.57 -1.42
N SER A 176 -2.68 -8.43 -2.00
CA SER A 176 -1.36 -8.20 -2.58
C SER A 176 -0.52 -7.21 -1.76
N THR A 177 0.72 -7.03 -2.18
CA THR A 177 1.70 -6.13 -1.54
C THR A 177 1.51 -4.66 -1.92
N ARG A 178 0.58 -4.35 -2.83
CA ARG A 178 0.29 -2.97 -3.23
C ARG A 178 -0.59 -2.29 -2.18
N SER A 179 -0.31 -1.01 -1.93
CA SER A 179 -1.14 -0.20 -1.06
C SER A 179 -1.84 0.91 -1.85
N TYR A 180 -3.03 1.27 -1.40
CA TYR A 180 -3.86 2.29 -2.01
C TYR A 180 -4.15 3.42 -1.03
N ALA A 181 -4.25 4.63 -1.55
CA ALA A 181 -4.76 5.77 -0.82
C ALA A 181 -5.63 6.63 -1.72
N ARG A 182 -6.72 7.17 -1.19
CA ARG A 182 -7.50 8.21 -1.85
C ARG A 182 -6.81 9.55 -1.63
N LEU A 183 -6.35 10.17 -2.71
CA LEU A 183 -5.90 11.55 -2.74
C LEU A 183 -7.13 12.45 -2.84
N VAL A 184 -7.26 13.43 -1.94
CA VAL A 184 -8.42 14.30 -1.84
C VAL A 184 -8.03 15.76 -2.03
N LEU A 185 -8.65 16.40 -3.01
CA LEU A 185 -8.68 17.85 -3.22
C LEU A 185 -10.12 18.35 -3.05
N PRO A 186 -10.35 19.68 -2.94
CA PRO A 186 -11.69 20.22 -2.71
C PRO A 186 -12.74 19.85 -3.77
N ASP A 187 -12.32 19.69 -5.03
CA ASP A 187 -13.18 19.51 -6.20
C ASP A 187 -13.06 18.13 -6.85
N ARG A 188 -12.06 17.33 -6.48
CA ARG A 188 -11.77 16.03 -7.10
C ARG A 188 -11.02 15.08 -6.18
N SER A 189 -11.06 13.80 -6.53
CA SER A 189 -10.23 12.77 -5.91
C SER A 189 -9.53 11.91 -6.96
N ALA A 190 -8.53 11.17 -6.51
CA ALA A 190 -7.86 10.12 -7.27
C ALA A 190 -7.40 9.01 -6.33
N ILE A 191 -7.05 7.86 -6.90
CA ILE A 191 -6.47 6.75 -6.17
C ILE A 191 -4.95 6.74 -6.42
N LEU A 192 -4.17 6.97 -5.38
CA LEU A 192 -2.76 6.65 -5.37
C LEU A 192 -2.59 5.14 -5.20
N MET A 193 -1.93 4.49 -6.15
CA MET A 193 -1.40 3.15 -6.01
C MET A 193 0.10 3.22 -5.74
N ASN A 194 0.54 2.54 -4.68
CA ASN A 194 1.93 2.33 -4.33
C ASN A 194 2.23 0.83 -4.43
N SER A 195 2.83 0.42 -5.55
CA SER A 195 3.14 -0.97 -5.87
C SER A 195 4.63 -1.10 -6.19
N PRO A 196 5.50 -1.14 -5.17
CA PRO A 196 6.93 -1.31 -5.40
C PRO A 196 7.19 -2.64 -6.10
N ARG A 197 8.24 -2.67 -6.93
CA ARG A 197 8.66 -3.88 -7.61
C ARG A 197 8.86 -5.01 -6.61
N GLN A 198 8.24 -6.16 -6.87
CA GLN A 198 8.41 -7.35 -6.07
C GLN A 198 9.73 -8.03 -6.44
N PRO A 199 10.54 -8.43 -5.44
CA PRO A 199 11.69 -9.28 -5.72
C PRO A 199 11.21 -10.67 -6.14
N ASP A 200 11.99 -11.34 -6.97
CA ASP A 200 11.79 -12.74 -7.28
C ASP A 200 11.71 -13.57 -5.99
N GLY A 201 10.74 -14.46 -5.92
CA GLY A 201 10.67 -15.47 -4.88
C GLY A 201 11.83 -16.47 -4.98
N PRO A 202 11.95 -17.41 -4.02
CA PRO A 202 12.87 -18.53 -4.18
C PRO A 202 12.49 -19.35 -5.43
N PRO A 203 13.47 -19.94 -6.13
CA PRO A 203 13.18 -20.91 -7.19
C PRO A 203 12.33 -22.06 -6.67
N ILE A 204 11.22 -22.36 -7.35
CA ILE A 204 10.33 -23.47 -6.98
C ILE A 204 10.37 -24.62 -7.99
N ARG A 205 10.68 -24.34 -9.26
CA ARG A 205 10.72 -25.33 -10.34
C ARG A 205 11.67 -24.87 -11.44
N ASP A 206 12.49 -25.78 -11.96
CA ASP A 206 13.45 -25.52 -13.05
C ASP A 206 14.38 -24.31 -12.81
N GLY A 207 14.72 -24.06 -11.54
CA GLY A 207 15.55 -22.90 -11.15
C GLY A 207 14.85 -21.55 -11.30
N LYS A 208 13.54 -21.52 -11.54
CA LYS A 208 12.74 -20.30 -11.71
C LYS A 208 11.82 -20.04 -10.50
N PRO A 209 11.64 -18.77 -10.12
CA PRO A 209 10.60 -18.38 -9.18
C PRO A 209 9.21 -18.56 -9.78
N TYR A 210 8.19 -18.61 -8.93
CA TYR A 210 6.79 -18.74 -9.34
C TYR A 210 6.40 -17.65 -10.34
N SER A 211 6.75 -16.39 -10.08
CA SER A 211 6.44 -15.25 -10.95
C SER A 211 6.95 -15.43 -12.38
N ALA A 212 8.16 -15.96 -12.54
CA ALA A 212 8.73 -16.25 -13.85
C ALA A 212 8.08 -17.46 -14.56
N LEU A 213 7.54 -18.42 -13.81
CA LEU A 213 6.90 -19.62 -14.36
C LEU A 213 5.50 -19.32 -14.92
N VAL A 214 4.76 -18.41 -14.29
CA VAL A 214 3.37 -18.10 -14.66
C VAL A 214 3.20 -16.66 -15.18
N HIS A 215 4.30 -15.97 -15.43
CA HIS A 215 4.33 -14.59 -15.90
C HIS A 215 3.57 -13.61 -14.98
N LEU A 216 3.62 -13.84 -13.66
CA LEU A 216 3.00 -12.96 -12.69
C LEU A 216 3.66 -11.58 -12.76
N ALA A 217 2.84 -10.53 -12.82
CA ALA A 217 3.34 -9.16 -12.83
C ALA A 217 4.05 -8.81 -11.51
N GLU A 218 5.32 -8.42 -11.60
CA GLU A 218 6.15 -8.01 -10.45
C GLU A 218 6.26 -6.50 -10.30
N GLU A 219 5.76 -5.76 -11.29
CA GLU A 219 5.82 -4.31 -11.40
C GLU A 219 4.58 -3.79 -12.15
N VAL A 220 4.47 -2.47 -12.30
CA VAL A 220 3.21 -1.81 -12.68
C VAL A 220 3.00 -1.62 -14.19
N THR A 221 4.02 -1.79 -15.02
CA THR A 221 3.97 -1.65 -16.48
C THR A 221 2.90 -2.54 -17.13
N PRO A 222 2.73 -3.83 -16.77
CA PRO A 222 1.67 -4.66 -17.33
C PRO A 222 0.29 -4.09 -16.99
N PHE A 223 0.11 -3.56 -15.77
CA PHE A 223 -1.13 -2.90 -15.37
C PHE A 223 -1.41 -1.66 -16.23
N VAL A 224 -0.41 -0.78 -16.43
CA VAL A 224 -0.55 0.41 -17.27
C VAL A 224 -0.88 0.03 -18.71
N ALA A 225 -0.18 -0.97 -19.25
CA ALA A 225 -0.33 -1.41 -20.63
C ALA A 225 -1.71 -2.04 -20.90
N VAL A 226 -2.15 -2.93 -20.01
CA VAL A 226 -3.48 -3.57 -20.09
C VAL A 226 -4.58 -2.53 -19.93
N ALA A 227 -4.48 -1.63 -18.94
CA ALA A 227 -5.47 -0.57 -18.75
C ALA A 227 -5.58 0.35 -19.97
N GLY A 228 -4.44 0.75 -20.56
CA GLY A 228 -4.41 1.55 -21.78
C GLY A 228 -5.09 0.84 -22.95
N ALA A 229 -4.71 -0.41 -23.20
CA ALA A 229 -5.26 -1.23 -24.28
C ALA A 229 -6.76 -1.50 -24.15
N LEU A 230 -7.27 -1.68 -22.93
CA LEU A 230 -8.71 -1.83 -22.67
C LEU A 230 -9.46 -0.50 -22.95
N ARG A 231 -8.90 0.63 -22.53
CA ARG A 231 -9.51 1.95 -22.75
C ARG A 231 -9.54 2.35 -24.23
N GLU A 232 -8.50 2.04 -25.00
CA GLU A 232 -8.47 2.24 -26.45
C GLU A 232 -9.60 1.49 -27.17
N ARG A 233 -10.04 0.36 -26.60
CA ARG A 233 -11.18 -0.44 -27.08
C ARG A 233 -12.53 0.06 -26.56
N GLY A 234 -12.56 1.16 -25.81
CA GLY A 234 -13.78 1.70 -25.20
C GLY A 234 -14.28 0.92 -23.98
N LEU A 235 -13.48 0.00 -23.44
CA LEU A 235 -13.82 -0.74 -22.22
C LEU A 235 -13.47 0.08 -20.98
N SER A 236 -14.22 -0.18 -19.90
CA SER A 236 -14.03 0.52 -18.63
C SER A 236 -12.84 -0.06 -17.86
N ALA A 237 -11.70 0.61 -17.93
CA ALA A 237 -10.56 0.45 -17.04
C ALA A 237 -10.18 1.84 -16.46
N PRO A 238 -9.61 1.93 -15.25
CA PRO A 238 -9.37 3.22 -14.59
C PRO A 238 -8.49 4.11 -15.46
N ALA A 239 -8.85 5.38 -15.63
CA ALA A 239 -7.94 6.34 -16.24
C ALA A 239 -6.66 6.45 -15.38
N ILE A 240 -5.51 6.57 -16.03
CA ILE A 240 -4.22 6.73 -15.36
C ILE A 240 -3.78 8.18 -15.59
N TYR A 241 -3.84 8.99 -14.54
CA TYR A 241 -3.52 10.42 -14.61
C TYR A 241 -2.03 10.71 -14.54
N ALA A 242 -1.27 9.85 -13.85
CA ALA A 242 0.18 9.93 -13.76
C ALA A 242 0.75 8.58 -13.33
N PHE A 243 2.00 8.29 -13.71
CA PHE A 243 2.70 7.12 -13.21
C PHE A 243 4.22 7.32 -13.17
N ASP A 244 4.89 6.51 -12.35
CA ASP A 244 6.33 6.33 -12.27
C ASP A 244 6.57 4.81 -12.29
N LEU A 245 6.92 4.26 -13.47
CA LEU A 245 7.02 2.81 -13.67
C LEU A 245 8.16 2.21 -12.84
N ASP A 246 9.34 2.86 -12.86
CA ASP A 246 10.53 2.42 -12.13
C ASP A 246 10.29 2.31 -10.63
N ARG A 247 9.55 3.28 -10.09
CA ARG A 247 9.23 3.31 -8.66
C ARG A 247 7.90 2.63 -8.35
N GLY A 248 7.05 2.30 -9.31
CA GLY A 248 5.76 1.67 -9.06
C GLY A 248 4.76 2.59 -8.35
N PHE A 249 4.62 3.84 -8.81
CA PHE A 249 3.57 4.76 -8.35
C PHE A 249 2.61 5.09 -9.47
N LEU A 250 1.30 5.03 -9.20
CA LEU A 250 0.26 5.44 -10.15
C LEU A 250 -0.74 6.37 -9.46
N ILE A 251 -1.24 7.35 -10.21
CA ILE A 251 -2.45 8.12 -9.86
C ILE A 251 -3.54 7.67 -10.82
N LEU A 252 -4.59 7.08 -10.26
CA LEU A 252 -5.69 6.49 -10.99
C LEU A 252 -6.98 7.27 -10.75
N GLU A 253 -7.91 7.11 -11.68
CA GLU A 253 -9.31 7.50 -11.51
C GLU A 253 -9.91 6.89 -10.23
N ASP A 254 -10.65 7.72 -9.49
CA ASP A 254 -11.44 7.29 -8.35
C ASP A 254 -12.85 6.94 -8.81
N LEU A 255 -13.12 5.63 -8.93
CA LEU A 255 -14.43 5.10 -9.32
C LEU A 255 -15.49 5.23 -8.21
N GLY A 256 -15.12 5.80 -7.06
CA GLY A 256 -15.99 6.02 -5.91
C GLY A 256 -16.21 4.76 -5.06
N ASP A 257 -17.20 4.83 -4.17
CA ASP A 257 -17.44 3.81 -3.13
C ASP A 257 -18.57 2.83 -3.46
N ARG A 258 -19.05 2.85 -4.72
CA ARG A 258 -20.16 1.98 -5.16
C ARG A 258 -19.63 0.59 -5.49
N VAL A 259 -19.87 -0.36 -4.59
CA VAL A 259 -19.48 -1.77 -4.77
C VAL A 259 -20.69 -2.68 -5.02
N PHE A 260 -20.52 -3.71 -5.86
CA PHE A 260 -21.59 -4.65 -6.25
C PHE A 260 -22.38 -5.20 -5.06
N GLY A 261 -21.70 -5.69 -4.02
CA GLY A 261 -22.37 -6.29 -2.86
C GLY A 261 -23.28 -5.31 -2.10
N SER A 262 -22.95 -4.01 -2.09
CA SER A 262 -23.81 -2.99 -1.46
C SER A 262 -25.05 -2.70 -2.30
N GLU A 263 -24.91 -2.68 -3.62
CA GLU A 263 -26.00 -2.40 -4.56
C GLU A 263 -27.00 -3.57 -4.61
N VAL A 264 -26.51 -4.81 -4.56
CA VAL A 264 -27.36 -6.00 -4.45
C VAL A 264 -28.18 -5.97 -3.17
N ARG A 265 -27.58 -5.63 -2.03
CA ARG A 265 -28.30 -5.49 -0.75
C ARG A 265 -29.34 -4.36 -0.76
N ARG A 266 -29.13 -3.32 -1.58
CA ARG A 266 -30.10 -2.24 -1.80
C ARG A 266 -31.23 -2.64 -2.76
N GLY A 267 -31.27 -3.89 -3.22
CA GLY A 267 -32.32 -4.40 -4.10
C GLY A 267 -32.11 -4.07 -5.57
N ARG A 268 -30.90 -3.70 -5.99
CA ARG A 268 -30.62 -3.44 -7.41
C ARG A 268 -30.70 -4.75 -8.21
N PRO A 269 -31.42 -4.79 -9.36
CA PRO A 269 -31.52 -6.00 -10.16
C PRO A 269 -30.15 -6.50 -10.64
N LEU A 270 -29.87 -7.79 -10.46
CA LEU A 270 -28.60 -8.40 -10.88
C LEU A 270 -28.36 -8.26 -12.38
N GLY A 271 -29.41 -8.32 -13.21
CA GLY A 271 -29.29 -8.16 -14.66
C GLY A 271 -28.71 -6.81 -15.09
N GLU A 272 -29.01 -5.73 -14.37
CA GLU A 272 -28.43 -4.40 -14.64
C GLU A 272 -26.94 -4.33 -14.29
N LEU A 273 -26.50 -5.15 -13.34
CA LEU A 273 -25.12 -5.20 -12.88
C LEU A 273 -24.28 -6.16 -13.73
N TRP A 274 -24.84 -7.33 -14.06
CA TRP A 274 -24.12 -8.42 -14.71
C TRP A 274 -24.18 -8.32 -16.23
N GLY A 275 -25.24 -7.74 -16.81
CA GLY A 275 -25.36 -7.53 -18.25
C GLY A 275 -24.12 -6.84 -18.85
N PRO A 276 -23.75 -5.64 -18.36
CA PRO A 276 -22.54 -4.96 -18.82
C PRO A 276 -21.26 -5.76 -18.62
N ALA A 277 -21.14 -6.55 -17.54
CA ALA A 277 -19.97 -7.39 -17.31
C ALA A 277 -19.88 -8.54 -18.33
N VAL A 278 -21.02 -9.15 -18.68
CA VAL A 278 -21.10 -10.17 -19.75
C VAL A 278 -20.78 -9.56 -21.11
N ASP A 279 -21.29 -8.35 -21.39
CA ASP A 279 -20.98 -7.64 -22.64
C ASP A 279 -19.47 -7.36 -22.77
N VAL A 280 -18.80 -6.98 -21.68
CA VAL A 280 -17.34 -6.82 -21.64
C VAL A 280 -16.63 -8.15 -21.92
N LEU A 281 -17.03 -9.24 -21.26
CA LEU A 281 -16.43 -10.57 -21.51
C LEU A 281 -16.63 -11.04 -22.96
N ALA A 282 -17.80 -10.79 -23.53
CA ALA A 282 -18.08 -11.09 -24.94
C ALA A 282 -17.19 -10.25 -25.87
N ALA A 283 -17.03 -8.95 -25.62
CA ALA A 283 -16.14 -8.10 -26.40
C ALA A 283 -14.67 -8.56 -26.32
N LEU A 284 -14.21 -8.94 -25.13
CA LEU A 284 -12.86 -9.46 -24.88
C LEU A 284 -12.60 -10.82 -25.56
N ALA A 285 -13.64 -11.63 -25.74
CA ALA A 285 -13.55 -12.92 -26.43
C ALA A 285 -13.56 -12.80 -27.96
N LEU A 286 -14.13 -11.71 -28.50
CA LEU A 286 -14.20 -11.47 -29.95
C LEU A 286 -12.90 -10.91 -30.53
N GLU A 287 -12.20 -10.09 -29.76
CA GLU A 287 -10.94 -9.46 -30.19
C GLU A 287 -9.89 -9.57 -29.08
N GLY A 288 -8.90 -10.44 -29.31
CA GLY A 288 -7.79 -10.63 -28.39
C GLY A 288 -6.90 -9.40 -28.19
N PRO A 289 -5.99 -9.45 -27.20
CA PRO A 289 -4.97 -8.44 -27.05
C PRO A 289 -4.03 -8.49 -28.27
N GLY A 290 -3.45 -7.36 -28.63
CA GLY A 290 -2.27 -7.38 -29.49
C GLY A 290 -1.06 -7.86 -28.67
N ASP A 291 -0.08 -8.47 -29.32
CA ASP A 291 1.18 -8.88 -28.66
C ASP A 291 1.92 -7.72 -27.98
N LEU A 292 1.72 -6.51 -28.51
CA LEU A 292 2.35 -5.27 -28.06
C LEU A 292 1.28 -4.31 -27.59
N LEU A 293 1.26 -4.05 -26.29
CA LEU A 293 0.32 -3.13 -25.65
C LEU A 293 0.99 -1.75 -25.48
N PRO A 294 0.26 -0.66 -25.74
CA PRO A 294 0.82 0.68 -25.65
C PRO A 294 1.12 1.06 -24.20
N VAL A 295 2.24 1.76 -24.00
CA VAL A 295 2.59 2.40 -22.73
C VAL A 295 3.03 3.82 -23.06
N GLU A 296 2.29 4.82 -22.56
CA GLU A 296 2.53 6.22 -22.92
C GLU A 296 3.98 6.64 -22.61
N GLY A 297 4.67 7.20 -23.61
CA GLY A 297 6.06 7.66 -23.45
C GLY A 297 7.11 6.56 -23.27
N HIS A 298 6.75 5.27 -23.40
CA HIS A 298 7.64 4.13 -23.20
C HIS A 298 7.58 3.15 -24.38
N ALA A 299 8.50 2.19 -24.41
CA ALA A 299 8.41 1.08 -25.35
C ALA A 299 7.12 0.28 -25.07
N PRO A 300 6.46 -0.25 -26.11
CA PRO A 300 5.26 -1.07 -25.92
C PRO A 300 5.59 -2.32 -25.09
N TYR A 301 4.68 -2.68 -24.22
CA TYR A 301 4.79 -3.86 -23.38
C TYR A 301 4.44 -5.10 -24.19
N ARG A 302 5.32 -6.11 -24.19
CA ARG A 302 5.02 -7.41 -24.79
C ARG A 302 4.23 -8.24 -23.81
N LEU A 303 2.95 -8.49 -24.12
CA LEU A 303 2.12 -9.37 -23.30
C LEU A 303 2.65 -10.81 -23.42
N PRO A 304 3.07 -11.45 -22.32
CA PRO A 304 3.50 -12.84 -22.38
C PRO A 304 2.32 -13.76 -22.69
N SER A 305 2.56 -14.79 -23.50
CA SER A 305 1.59 -15.85 -23.74
C SER A 305 1.41 -16.67 -22.48
N PHE A 306 0.17 -16.99 -22.12
CA PHE A 306 -0.11 -17.96 -21.07
C PHE A 306 -0.02 -19.37 -21.65
N ASP A 307 1.21 -19.86 -21.80
CA ASP A 307 1.54 -21.10 -22.51
C ASP A 307 1.19 -22.37 -21.73
N ALA A 308 1.36 -23.54 -22.35
CA ALA A 308 1.06 -24.82 -21.70
C ALA A 308 1.92 -25.09 -20.44
N ALA A 309 3.10 -24.50 -20.33
CA ALA A 309 3.96 -24.65 -19.15
C ALA A 309 3.48 -23.79 -17.97
N ALA A 310 3.06 -22.55 -18.25
CA ALA A 310 2.41 -21.68 -17.27
C ALA A 310 1.09 -22.28 -16.78
N MET A 311 0.23 -22.73 -17.71
CA MET A 311 -1.03 -23.42 -17.37
C MET A 311 -0.79 -24.68 -16.53
N LEU A 312 0.24 -25.46 -16.86
CA LEU A 312 0.57 -26.67 -16.09
C LEU A 312 1.04 -26.30 -14.69
N THR A 313 1.81 -25.21 -14.56
CA THR A 313 2.28 -24.73 -13.26
C THR A 313 1.11 -24.34 -12.35
N GLU A 314 0.11 -23.63 -12.88
CA GLU A 314 -1.13 -23.32 -12.15
C GLU A 314 -1.91 -24.60 -11.78
N ALA A 315 -2.09 -25.52 -12.72
CA ALA A 315 -2.80 -26.78 -12.46
C ALA A 315 -2.10 -27.60 -11.35
N SER A 316 -0.77 -27.58 -11.30
CA SER A 316 0.02 -28.26 -10.28
C SER A 316 -0.16 -27.70 -8.87
N LEU A 317 -0.62 -26.45 -8.69
CA LEU A 317 -0.88 -25.89 -7.36
C LEU A 317 -1.85 -26.75 -6.55
N LEU A 318 -2.78 -27.44 -7.22
CA LEU A 318 -3.68 -28.38 -6.57
C LEU A 318 -2.91 -29.45 -5.79
N ILE A 319 -1.98 -30.14 -6.44
CA ILE A 319 -1.19 -31.18 -5.77
C ILE A 319 -0.10 -30.57 -4.89
N ASP A 320 0.48 -29.42 -5.26
CA ASP A 320 1.54 -28.78 -4.50
C ASP A 320 1.04 -28.26 -3.14
N TRP A 321 -0.23 -27.85 -3.03
CA TRP A 321 -0.80 -27.32 -1.78
C TRP A 321 -1.67 -28.33 -1.03
N PHE A 322 -2.57 -29.03 -1.72
CA PHE A 322 -3.55 -29.88 -1.04
C PHE A 322 -2.98 -31.22 -0.61
N TRP A 323 -2.02 -31.77 -1.36
CA TRP A 323 -1.41 -33.03 -0.96
C TRP A 323 -0.63 -32.89 0.36
N PRO A 324 0.26 -31.90 0.55
CA PRO A 324 0.89 -31.67 1.85
C PRO A 324 -0.11 -31.38 2.97
N ALA A 325 -1.15 -30.61 2.70
CA ALA A 325 -2.19 -30.31 3.69
C ALA A 325 -2.91 -31.56 4.18
N LEU A 326 -3.17 -32.54 3.31
CA LEU A 326 -3.88 -33.78 3.64
C LEU A 326 -2.96 -34.88 4.18
N HIS A 327 -1.72 -34.94 3.70
CA HIS A 327 -0.82 -36.07 3.94
C HIS A 327 0.41 -35.74 4.82
N GLY A 328 0.61 -34.46 5.15
CA GLY A 328 1.73 -33.99 5.98
C GLY A 328 3.11 -34.12 5.34
N LYS A 329 3.18 -34.33 4.02
CA LYS A 329 4.40 -34.52 3.25
C LYS A 329 4.21 -34.08 1.80
N GLU A 330 5.29 -33.79 1.11
CA GLU A 330 5.26 -33.42 -0.30
C GLU A 330 4.66 -34.50 -1.21
N THR A 331 4.16 -34.06 -2.37
CA THR A 331 3.63 -34.93 -3.41
C THR A 331 4.71 -35.87 -3.93
N PRO A 332 4.48 -37.20 -3.95
CA PRO A 332 5.43 -38.14 -4.52
C PRO A 332 5.75 -37.79 -5.98
N PRO A 333 7.03 -37.78 -6.41
CA PRO A 333 7.41 -37.40 -7.77
C PRO A 333 6.68 -38.18 -8.86
N ALA A 334 6.42 -39.48 -8.64
CA ALA A 334 5.67 -40.32 -9.58
C ALA A 334 4.22 -39.84 -9.77
N LEU A 335 3.56 -39.39 -8.70
CA LEU A 335 2.19 -38.88 -8.75
C LEU A 335 2.13 -37.49 -9.39
N ALA A 336 3.13 -36.64 -9.11
CA ALA A 336 3.25 -35.34 -9.76
C ALA A 336 3.45 -35.47 -11.28
N GLU A 337 4.27 -36.42 -11.73
CA GLU A 337 4.45 -36.70 -13.16
C GLU A 337 3.21 -37.34 -13.79
N GLU A 338 2.52 -38.25 -13.09
CA GLU A 338 1.24 -38.79 -13.57
C GLU A 338 0.20 -37.68 -13.76
N PHE A 339 0.05 -36.80 -12.77
CA PHE A 339 -0.83 -35.63 -12.84
C PHE A 339 -0.46 -34.75 -14.04
N ALA A 340 0.82 -34.43 -14.21
CA ALA A 340 1.29 -33.61 -15.31
C ALA A 340 1.04 -34.28 -16.68
N ALA A 341 1.29 -35.58 -16.80
CA ALA A 341 1.07 -36.35 -18.02
C ALA A 341 -0.40 -36.34 -18.47
N LEU A 342 -1.34 -36.35 -17.52
CA LEU A 342 -2.77 -36.23 -17.81
C LEU A 342 -3.15 -34.83 -18.33
N TRP A 343 -2.53 -33.77 -17.81
CA TRP A 343 -2.81 -32.38 -18.21
C TRP A 343 -2.16 -31.96 -19.52
N ARG A 344 -0.90 -32.36 -19.77
CA ARG A 344 -0.11 -31.96 -20.94
C ARG A 344 -0.88 -31.99 -22.28
N PRO A 345 -1.60 -33.07 -22.67
CA PRO A 345 -2.32 -33.09 -23.95
C PRO A 345 -3.46 -32.08 -24.01
N LEU A 346 -4.17 -31.86 -22.90
CA LEU A 346 -5.28 -30.89 -22.81
C LEU A 346 -4.76 -29.46 -22.91
N LEU A 347 -3.67 -29.15 -22.19
CA LEU A 347 -3.08 -27.82 -22.18
C LEU A 347 -2.41 -27.47 -23.51
N ALA A 348 -1.77 -28.44 -24.17
CA ALA A 348 -1.22 -28.25 -25.52
C ALA A 348 -2.29 -28.04 -26.58
N GLN A 349 -3.54 -28.49 -26.33
CA GLN A 349 -4.68 -28.14 -27.17
C GLN A 349 -5.19 -26.74 -26.85
N ALA A 350 -5.29 -26.38 -25.57
CA ALA A 350 -5.73 -25.06 -25.13
C ALA A 350 -4.80 -23.94 -25.63
N GLU A 351 -3.49 -24.13 -25.57
CA GLU A 351 -2.48 -23.18 -26.06
C GLU A 351 -2.64 -22.85 -27.56
N LYS A 352 -3.20 -23.78 -28.35
CA LYS A 352 -3.45 -23.59 -29.78
C LYS A 352 -4.79 -22.93 -30.09
N ALA A 353 -5.68 -22.80 -29.10
CA ALA A 353 -6.90 -22.03 -29.26
C ALA A 353 -6.54 -20.53 -29.39
N ASP A 354 -7.37 -19.76 -30.07
CA ASP A 354 -7.17 -18.31 -30.18
C ASP A 354 -7.27 -17.69 -28.78
N LEU A 355 -6.13 -17.31 -28.22
CA LEU A 355 -6.02 -16.76 -26.87
C LEU A 355 -6.48 -15.31 -26.94
N GLY A 356 -7.76 -15.10 -26.65
CA GLY A 356 -8.30 -13.77 -26.40
C GLY A 356 -7.73 -13.18 -25.10
N TRP A 357 -8.42 -12.18 -24.56
CA TRP A 357 -8.05 -11.64 -23.24
C TRP A 357 -8.40 -12.56 -22.07
N VAL A 358 -9.16 -13.64 -22.32
CA VAL A 358 -9.81 -14.50 -21.33
C VAL A 358 -9.46 -15.96 -21.58
#